data_AF-A0A9P7AKW2-F1
#
_entry.id   AF-A0A9P7AKW2-F1
#
_cell.length_a   1.000
_cell.length_b   1.000
_cell.length_c   1.000
_cell.angle_alpha   90.00
_cell.angle_beta   90.00
_cell.angle_gamma   90.00
#
_symmetry.space_group_name_H-M   'P 1'
#
loop_
_entity.id
_entity.type
_entity.pdbx_description
1 polymer ?
#
loop_
_entity_poly.entity_id
_entity_poly.type
_entity_poly.pdbx_seq_one_letter_code
_entity_poly.pdbx_strand_id
1 'polypeptide(L)'
;MSTKGKEKMTSTPTDRIDGTPPINDGVFKQFISTRRMQPSPASFAFIPKPPPSPSMSANRTHGNTLQPSLSNNSHISLARQTLSGTPSPRELNGHSVTNLSSASTRSGTSVATRDPAHEELELLHDSISDVRGRSKDHELRTAPIITRDAYIAASYREGATQYGVLGSILSIHNKNNVPYKPVNPQLYVNTNAPFSAVVCGVQGSGKSHTVSLLLESMFVPNIRSTGTLQKPLSGLVLHFGEGGPSSRPSEAAWISSSHIPGVQTPSVKVYVSRSSLKTMRAVYAPLGDGVTVEPLLFSQDELDAQAFLSMMAVGSSESAPLYIQGILSILRDLGENFTYPEFMRQLDVKKESFNNMQLAGLEQRMALLTSFMNPNMKPQTRFAESQLTIIDLSDPFIDPASACGLFEIITRLFVRADVGTGKVLVVDEAHKYLSPTKGSSGLTKSLLTLTREQRHLAMRVIISTQEPTVVPPVLLDLCTVAILHRFSSPSWWEHLAKHVSADISAEDAFDRVVKLQTGEAIVLAPSGLGVFPDIPDAARTGHVVPVPKLGQFGRRYVLVKTRRRITRDGGASILVVDD
;
A
#
# COMPACT_ATOMS: atom_id res chain seq x y z
N MET A 1 21.17 -48.38 -70.47
CA MET A 1 20.10 -48.26 -69.43
C MET A 1 20.63 -47.30 -68.37
N SER A 2 19.91 -46.31 -67.83
CA SER A 2 18.61 -45.73 -68.23
C SER A 2 18.47 -44.32 -67.62
N THR A 3 17.85 -43.38 -68.33
CA THR A 3 16.98 -42.25 -67.86
C THR A 3 17.26 -41.52 -66.52
N LYS A 4 17.13 -40.19 -66.37
CA LYS A 4 16.71 -39.05 -67.24
C LYS A 4 17.00 -37.74 -66.47
N GLY A 5 17.25 -36.60 -67.13
CA GLY A 5 17.23 -35.29 -66.44
C GLY A 5 17.68 -34.06 -67.24
N LYS A 6 17.04 -32.91 -66.95
CA LYS A 6 17.25 -31.51 -67.42
C LYS A 6 16.84 -31.12 -68.85
N GLU A 7 15.97 -30.10 -68.97
CA GLU A 7 16.25 -28.71 -69.42
C GLU A 7 14.98 -27.83 -69.21
N LYS A 8 15.05 -26.56 -68.73
CA LYS A 8 15.06 -25.24 -69.46
C LYS A 8 13.80 -24.98 -70.35
N MET A 9 13.23 -23.77 -70.55
CA MET A 9 13.72 -22.38 -70.42
C MET A 9 12.57 -21.31 -70.48
N THR A 10 12.73 -20.09 -69.92
CA THR A 10 12.11 -18.76 -70.31
C THR A 10 10.56 -18.58 -70.36
N SER A 11 9.90 -17.38 -70.32
CA SER A 11 10.26 -15.93 -70.32
C SER A 11 9.13 -15.03 -69.74
N THR A 12 9.45 -13.78 -69.35
CA THR A 12 8.57 -12.59 -69.05
C THR A 12 8.01 -11.93 -70.34
N PRO A 13 7.26 -10.77 -70.41
CA PRO A 13 7.04 -9.65 -69.44
C PRO A 13 5.69 -8.83 -69.46
N THR A 14 5.59 -7.75 -68.63
CA THR A 14 4.90 -6.40 -68.83
C THR A 14 3.37 -6.28 -69.09
N ASP A 15 2.63 -5.17 -68.85
CA ASP A 15 2.72 -3.94 -68.01
C ASP A 15 1.38 -3.13 -68.09
N ARG A 16 0.96 -2.40 -67.01
CA ARG A 16 -0.05 -1.27 -66.94
C ARG A 16 -1.49 -1.45 -67.55
N ILE A 17 -2.51 -0.57 -67.41
CA ILE A 17 -2.70 0.90 -67.20
C ILE A 17 -3.94 1.23 -66.31
N ASP A 18 -3.96 2.42 -65.68
CA ASP A 18 -5.00 3.04 -64.83
C ASP A 18 -6.36 3.43 -65.49
N GLY A 19 -7.37 3.79 -64.67
CA GLY A 19 -8.54 4.59 -65.11
C GLY A 19 -9.67 4.79 -64.09
N THR A 20 -9.88 6.03 -63.62
CA THR A 20 -11.05 6.49 -62.82
C THR A 20 -12.30 6.78 -63.67
N PRO A 21 -13.52 6.69 -63.09
CA PRO A 21 -14.47 7.82 -63.20
C PRO A 21 -15.37 8.08 -61.95
N PRO A 22 -16.15 9.19 -61.91
CA PRO A 22 -16.89 9.65 -60.72
C PRO A 22 -18.45 9.60 -60.80
N ILE A 23 -19.10 9.77 -59.63
CA ILE A 23 -20.36 10.52 -59.33
C ILE A 23 -21.52 10.49 -60.38
N ASN A 24 -22.70 9.93 -60.06
CA ASN A 24 -23.86 10.67 -59.48
C ASN A 24 -25.15 9.82 -59.24
N ASP A 25 -26.06 10.39 -58.43
CA ASP A 25 -27.53 10.24 -58.37
C ASP A 25 -28.28 8.89 -58.21
N GLY A 26 -29.29 8.92 -57.32
CA GLY A 26 -30.67 8.64 -57.80
C GLY A 26 -31.49 7.52 -57.18
N VAL A 27 -32.03 7.73 -55.97
CA VAL A 27 -33.38 7.30 -55.50
C VAL A 27 -33.88 5.88 -55.86
N PHE A 28 -34.06 5.02 -54.84
CA PHE A 28 -35.23 4.12 -54.83
C PHE A 28 -35.82 3.93 -53.42
N LYS A 29 -37.15 4.05 -53.32
CA LYS A 29 -37.93 3.81 -52.09
C LYS A 29 -38.20 2.31 -51.95
N GLN A 30 -38.15 1.74 -50.74
CA GLN A 30 -39.13 0.69 -50.40
C GLN A 30 -39.52 0.59 -48.93
N PHE A 31 -40.77 0.18 -48.74
CA PHE A 31 -41.55 0.24 -47.52
C PHE A 31 -41.08 -0.69 -46.39
N ILE A 32 -41.22 -0.19 -45.17
CA ILE A 32 -41.34 -0.98 -43.93
C ILE A 32 -42.72 -1.64 -43.89
N SER A 33 -42.81 -2.96 -43.67
CA SER A 33 -43.77 -3.54 -42.69
C SER A 33 -43.59 -5.05 -42.46
N THR A 34 -43.56 -5.42 -41.17
CA THR A 34 -44.03 -6.70 -40.58
C THR A 34 -43.50 -8.05 -41.09
N ARG A 35 -42.74 -8.72 -40.22
CA ARG A 35 -43.27 -9.89 -39.47
C ARG A 35 -42.59 -10.03 -38.09
N ARG A 36 -43.41 -10.21 -37.05
CA ARG A 36 -42.97 -10.61 -35.69
C ARG A 36 -42.58 -12.10 -35.70
N MET A 37 -41.56 -12.46 -34.92
CA MET A 37 -41.51 -13.75 -34.23
C MET A 37 -41.13 -13.54 -32.76
N GLN A 38 -41.82 -14.23 -31.87
CA GLN A 38 -41.50 -14.33 -30.45
C GLN A 38 -40.59 -15.54 -30.22
N PRO A 39 -39.63 -15.49 -29.28
CA PRO A 39 -38.96 -16.68 -28.77
C PRO A 39 -39.79 -17.33 -27.65
N SER A 40 -39.84 -18.67 -27.63
CA SER A 40 -40.40 -19.48 -26.54
C SER A 40 -39.29 -19.99 -25.58
N PRO A 41 -39.62 -20.41 -24.34
CA PRO A 41 -38.63 -20.57 -23.27
C PRO A 41 -38.25 -22.02 -22.92
N ALA A 42 -36.99 -22.22 -22.51
CA ALA A 42 -36.44 -23.43 -21.86
C ALA A 42 -35.04 -23.08 -21.30
N SER A 43 -34.55 -23.52 -20.13
CA SER A 43 -35.15 -24.24 -19.00
C SER A 43 -34.39 -23.88 -17.72
N PHE A 44 -35.08 -23.71 -16.59
CA PHE A 44 -34.43 -23.51 -15.28
C PHE A 44 -34.05 -24.85 -14.65
N ALA A 45 -32.76 -25.03 -14.33
CA ALA A 45 -32.29 -26.16 -13.53
C ALA A 45 -32.38 -25.85 -12.03
N PHE A 46 -33.08 -26.70 -11.28
CA PHE A 46 -33.14 -26.63 -9.81
C PHE A 46 -31.80 -27.06 -9.18
N ILE A 47 -31.26 -26.24 -8.28
CA ILE A 47 -30.15 -26.61 -7.39
C ILE A 47 -30.73 -26.83 -5.98
N PRO A 48 -30.58 -28.01 -5.36
CA PRO A 48 -31.09 -28.27 -4.02
C PRO A 48 -30.25 -27.58 -2.94
N LYS A 49 -30.92 -27.05 -1.90
CA LYS A 49 -30.28 -26.41 -0.74
C LYS A 49 -29.51 -27.44 0.13
N PRO A 50 -28.35 -27.08 0.71
CA PRO A 50 -27.72 -27.90 1.74
C PRO A 50 -28.53 -27.87 3.06
N PRO A 51 -28.47 -28.94 3.89
CA PRO A 51 -29.17 -29.01 5.16
C PRO A 51 -28.53 -28.11 6.26
N PRO A 52 -29.30 -27.67 7.26
CA PRO A 52 -28.81 -26.79 8.32
C PRO A 52 -27.92 -27.53 9.33
N SER A 53 -26.87 -26.85 9.79
CA SER A 53 -26.02 -27.29 10.91
C SER A 53 -26.79 -27.21 12.24
N PRO A 54 -26.66 -28.18 13.15
CA PRO A 54 -27.36 -28.14 14.43
C PRO A 54 -26.81 -27.07 15.37
N SER A 55 -27.71 -26.30 15.97
CA SER A 55 -27.39 -25.32 17.01
C SER A 55 -27.10 -26.01 18.35
N MET A 56 -25.91 -25.79 18.91
CA MET A 56 -25.69 -26.07 20.33
C MET A 56 -26.15 -24.88 21.17
N SER A 57 -27.24 -25.10 21.89
CA SER A 57 -27.78 -24.19 22.88
C SER A 57 -26.87 -24.07 24.10
N ALA A 58 -26.80 -22.86 24.67
CA ALA A 58 -26.13 -22.63 25.93
C ALA A 58 -26.84 -23.37 27.07
N ASN A 59 -26.08 -23.85 28.06
CA ASN A 59 -26.62 -24.18 29.37
C ASN A 59 -25.85 -23.40 30.43
N ARG A 60 -26.59 -22.57 31.20
CA ARG A 60 -26.06 -21.85 32.36
C ARG A 60 -26.11 -22.77 33.58
N THR A 61 -25.09 -22.70 34.43
CA THR A 61 -25.24 -22.97 35.87
C THR A 61 -24.72 -21.76 36.65
N HIS A 62 -25.43 -21.42 37.73
CA HIS A 62 -25.21 -20.21 38.53
C HIS A 62 -24.47 -20.52 39.83
N GLY A 63 -23.65 -19.56 40.27
CA GLY A 63 -23.35 -19.31 41.69
C GLY A 63 -22.09 -19.99 42.27
N ASN A 64 -21.47 -19.46 43.33
CA ASN A 64 -21.61 -18.12 43.90
C ASN A 64 -20.44 -17.82 44.88
N THR A 65 -20.08 -16.53 45.02
CA THR A 65 -19.44 -15.89 46.22
C THR A 65 -17.99 -16.17 46.66
N LEU A 66 -17.34 -15.04 47.03
CA LEU A 66 -16.29 -14.80 48.05
C LEU A 66 -14.77 -14.83 47.71
N GLN A 67 -14.14 -13.69 48.02
CA GLN A 67 -12.70 -13.37 48.14
C GLN A 67 -12.11 -13.87 49.50
N PRO A 68 -10.86 -13.54 49.88
CA PRO A 68 -9.58 -13.89 49.24
C PRO A 68 -8.58 -14.49 50.25
N SER A 69 -7.45 -15.06 49.81
CA SER A 69 -6.31 -15.32 50.72
C SER A 69 -4.94 -15.27 50.03
N LEU A 70 -3.95 -14.83 50.80
CA LEU A 70 -2.55 -14.66 50.42
C LEU A 70 -1.77 -15.98 50.52
N SER A 71 -0.78 -16.22 49.65
CA SER A 71 0.65 -16.36 50.05
C SER A 71 1.60 -16.95 48.97
N ASN A 72 2.85 -16.47 49.02
CA ASN A 72 4.14 -17.13 48.72
C ASN A 72 4.52 -17.68 47.33
N ASN A 73 5.33 -16.87 46.62
CA ASN A 73 6.74 -17.13 46.24
C ASN A 73 7.24 -18.54 45.83
N SER A 74 7.70 -18.65 44.57
CA SER A 74 8.93 -19.32 44.06
C SER A 74 8.94 -19.26 42.51
N HIS A 75 10.02 -19.30 41.71
CA HIS A 75 11.49 -19.16 41.85
C HIS A 75 11.98 -18.37 40.58
N ILE A 76 13.01 -17.50 40.60
CA ILE A 76 14.46 -17.79 40.41
C ILE A 76 14.75 -18.71 39.19
N SER A 77 15.61 -18.38 38.21
CA SER A 77 16.38 -17.15 37.87
C SER A 77 17.04 -17.31 36.48
N LEU A 78 17.29 -16.22 35.75
CA LEU A 78 18.25 -16.23 34.62
C LEU A 78 19.67 -15.90 35.12
N ALA A 79 20.65 -16.72 34.74
CA ALA A 79 22.06 -16.45 35.02
C ALA A 79 22.70 -15.55 33.95
N ARG A 80 23.60 -14.65 34.37
CA ARG A 80 24.59 -14.05 33.47
C ARG A 80 25.94 -13.95 34.19
N GLN A 81 26.98 -14.50 33.56
CA GLN A 81 28.31 -14.63 34.17
C GLN A 81 29.09 -13.30 34.20
N THR A 82 30.02 -13.27 35.14
CA THR A 82 30.97 -12.21 35.49
C THR A 82 32.22 -12.20 34.59
N LEU A 83 32.98 -11.10 34.65
CA LEU A 83 34.47 -10.97 34.67
C LEU A 83 34.76 -9.44 34.84
N SER A 84 35.08 -8.96 36.04
CA SER A 84 36.45 -8.65 36.56
C SER A 84 37.24 -7.59 35.75
N GLY A 85 37.87 -6.57 36.36
CA GLY A 85 37.99 -6.23 37.79
C GLY A 85 38.63 -4.84 38.04
N THR A 86 38.87 -4.51 39.32
CA THR A 86 39.57 -3.30 39.82
C THR A 86 40.88 -3.71 40.53
N PRO A 87 41.85 -2.80 40.83
CA PRO A 87 41.82 -1.98 42.06
C PRO A 87 42.39 -0.53 41.91
N SER A 88 41.78 0.53 42.47
CA SER A 88 41.87 1.05 43.88
C SER A 88 42.96 2.17 44.05
N PRO A 89 43.11 2.90 45.19
CA PRO A 89 42.83 4.35 45.21
C PRO A 89 43.91 5.24 45.86
N ARG A 90 43.74 6.58 45.89
CA ARG A 90 44.45 7.50 46.82
C ARG A 90 43.62 8.70 47.29
N GLU A 91 43.92 9.13 48.51
CA GLU A 91 43.29 10.16 49.34
C GLU A 91 43.95 11.56 49.17
N LEU A 92 43.30 12.66 49.60
CA LEU A 92 43.73 13.49 50.76
C LEU A 92 43.02 14.86 50.90
N ASN A 93 42.97 15.30 52.17
CA ASN A 93 42.34 16.49 52.77
C ASN A 93 42.83 17.88 52.32
N GLY A 94 42.05 18.93 52.65
CA GLY A 94 42.51 20.32 52.80
C GLY A 94 41.44 21.29 53.34
N HIS A 95 41.71 22.00 54.46
CA HIS A 95 40.75 22.88 55.17
C HIS A 95 41.04 24.40 55.03
N SER A 96 40.01 25.25 55.07
CA SER A 96 39.87 26.51 55.89
C SER A 96 38.58 27.29 55.48
N VAL A 97 37.71 27.87 56.34
CA VAL A 97 37.84 28.73 57.55
C VAL A 97 38.18 30.19 57.18
N THR A 98 37.40 31.24 57.49
CA THR A 98 36.05 31.45 58.11
C THR A 98 35.54 32.89 57.81
N ASN A 99 34.23 33.19 57.92
CA ASN A 99 33.71 34.36 58.70
C ASN A 99 32.16 34.44 58.80
N LEU A 100 31.68 34.98 59.94
CA LEU A 100 30.28 35.31 60.27
C LEU A 100 29.93 36.73 59.73
N SER A 101 28.72 37.30 59.73
CA SER A 101 27.37 37.08 60.32
C SER A 101 26.32 37.73 59.36
N SER A 102 24.97 37.69 59.46
CA SER A 102 24.04 37.68 60.60
C SER A 102 22.56 37.43 60.19
N ALA A 103 21.77 36.85 61.11
CA ALA A 103 20.31 37.03 61.34
C ALA A 103 19.24 36.55 60.32
N SER A 104 18.33 35.70 60.83
CA SER A 104 16.89 35.51 60.49
C SER A 104 16.49 35.22 59.03
N THR A 105 15.74 34.14 58.72
CA THR A 105 14.49 33.72 59.40
C THR A 105 14.24 32.21 59.25
N ARG A 106 13.61 31.58 60.25
CA ARG A 106 13.17 30.17 60.17
C ARG A 106 11.86 30.02 59.37
N SER A 107 11.84 29.10 58.42
CA SER A 107 10.67 28.24 58.17
C SER A 107 11.17 26.84 57.79
N GLY A 108 10.76 25.83 58.55
CA GLY A 108 11.23 24.46 58.34
C GLY A 108 10.59 23.85 57.11
N THR A 109 11.39 23.31 56.20
CA THR A 109 10.91 22.45 55.13
C THR A 109 10.38 21.14 55.72
N SER A 110 9.06 21.06 55.91
CA SER A 110 8.40 19.75 55.98
C SER A 110 8.59 19.06 54.64
N VAL A 111 9.36 17.97 54.62
CA VAL A 111 9.32 17.02 53.51
C VAL A 111 7.96 16.36 53.56
N ALA A 112 6.98 16.99 52.91
CA ALA A 112 5.70 16.37 52.66
C ALA A 112 6.00 15.17 51.75
N THR A 113 5.85 13.97 52.32
CA THR A 113 5.77 12.74 51.54
C THR A 113 4.67 12.93 50.52
N ARG A 114 5.04 13.13 49.25
CA ARG A 114 4.08 13.18 48.15
C ARG A 114 3.31 11.87 48.18
N ASP A 115 1.99 11.97 48.10
CA ASP A 115 1.13 10.80 48.02
C ASP A 115 1.55 10.00 46.77
N PRO A 116 1.86 8.69 46.88
CA PRO A 116 2.15 7.86 45.71
C PRO A 116 1.04 7.95 44.66
N ALA A 117 -0.22 8.12 45.07
CA ALA A 117 -1.33 8.35 44.14
C ALA A 117 -1.17 9.67 43.36
N HIS A 118 -0.52 10.70 43.91
CA HIS A 118 -0.23 11.94 43.18
C HIS A 118 0.90 11.76 42.14
N GLU A 119 1.91 10.95 42.45
CA GLU A 119 2.99 10.62 41.49
C GLU A 119 2.49 9.66 40.40
N GLU A 120 1.60 8.72 40.74
CA GLU A 120 0.83 7.92 39.78
C GLU A 120 -0.10 8.80 38.93
N LEU A 121 -0.75 9.81 39.51
CA LEU A 121 -1.55 10.78 38.77
C LEU A 121 -0.72 11.68 37.85
N GLU A 122 0.56 11.98 38.16
CA GLU A 122 1.49 12.63 37.23
C GLU A 122 1.88 11.72 36.03
N LEU A 123 1.74 10.39 36.16
CA LEU A 123 1.90 9.43 35.05
C LEU A 123 0.59 9.21 34.25
N LEU A 124 -0.57 9.40 34.89
CA LEU A 124 -1.90 9.22 34.28
C LEU A 124 -2.45 10.50 33.62
N HIS A 125 -2.07 11.66 34.16
CA HIS A 125 -2.37 12.97 33.59
C HIS A 125 -1.10 13.55 33.00
N ASP A 126 -1.06 13.64 31.66
CA ASP A 126 -0.29 14.68 31.02
C ASP A 126 -0.55 16.01 31.76
N SER A 127 0.53 16.70 32.14
CA SER A 127 0.59 17.73 33.18
C SER A 127 -0.68 18.59 33.32
N ILE A 128 -1.19 18.78 34.53
CA ILE A 128 -2.40 19.62 34.80
C ILE A 128 -2.26 21.06 34.26
N SER A 129 -1.03 21.52 34.04
CA SER A 129 -0.66 22.80 33.41
C SER A 129 -0.55 22.78 31.88
N ASP A 130 -0.47 21.62 31.23
CA ASP A 130 -0.44 21.44 29.77
C ASP A 130 -1.81 21.01 29.24
N VAL A 131 -2.55 21.96 28.67
CA VAL A 131 -3.88 21.73 28.07
C VAL A 131 -3.82 20.78 26.85
N ARG A 132 -2.62 20.50 26.33
CA ARG A 132 -2.34 19.52 25.28
C ARG A 132 -1.55 18.34 25.86
N GLY A 133 -2.23 17.23 26.10
CA GLY A 133 -1.56 16.02 26.57
C GLY A 133 -0.68 15.38 25.48
N ARG A 134 0.46 14.78 25.86
CA ARG A 134 1.41 14.11 24.95
C ARG A 134 0.74 13.05 24.09
N SER A 135 -0.29 12.36 24.62
CA SER A 135 -1.09 11.41 23.86
C SER A 135 -1.86 12.10 22.71
N LYS A 136 -2.53 13.23 23.00
CA LYS A 136 -3.22 14.04 21.99
C LYS A 136 -2.24 14.63 20.99
N ASP A 137 -1.10 15.14 21.42
CA ASP A 137 -0.07 15.66 20.52
C ASP A 137 0.54 14.57 19.62
N HIS A 138 0.62 13.32 20.07
CA HIS A 138 0.98 12.19 19.21
C HIS A 138 -0.10 11.87 18.18
N GLU A 139 -1.38 11.85 18.55
CA GLU A 139 -2.49 11.71 17.60
C GLU A 139 -2.49 12.83 16.55
N LEU A 140 -2.28 14.08 16.96
CA LEU A 140 -2.09 15.21 16.06
C LEU A 140 -0.97 14.92 15.06
N ARG A 141 0.24 14.58 15.51
CA ARG A 141 1.38 14.38 14.61
C ARG A 141 1.22 13.17 13.66
N THR A 142 0.34 12.22 13.97
CA THR A 142 0.20 10.94 13.25
C THR A 142 -1.08 10.80 12.42
N ALA A 143 -2.05 11.71 12.54
CA ALA A 143 -3.27 11.67 11.74
C ALA A 143 -2.97 11.67 10.22
N PRO A 144 -3.48 10.70 9.42
CA PRO A 144 -3.09 10.56 8.02
C PRO A 144 -3.77 11.56 7.09
N ILE A 145 -4.95 12.05 7.46
CA ILE A 145 -5.79 12.97 6.69
C ILE A 145 -6.22 14.12 7.60
N ILE A 146 -6.10 15.37 7.16
CA ILE A 146 -6.30 16.56 8.00
C ILE A 146 -7.07 17.62 7.21
N THR A 147 -8.16 18.19 7.74
CA THR A 147 -8.82 19.36 7.12
C THR A 147 -8.05 20.64 7.41
N ARG A 148 -8.19 21.67 6.56
CA ARG A 148 -7.55 22.97 6.82
C ARG A 148 -7.93 23.60 8.16
N ASP A 149 -9.19 23.47 8.58
CA ASP A 149 -9.63 23.97 9.88
C ASP A 149 -8.91 23.25 11.04
N ALA A 150 -8.72 21.93 10.94
CA ALA A 150 -7.96 21.16 11.92
C ALA A 150 -6.45 21.48 11.89
N TYR A 151 -5.88 21.67 10.70
CA TYR A 151 -4.49 22.08 10.52
C TYR A 151 -4.18 23.41 11.23
N ILE A 152 -5.11 24.37 11.16
CA ILE A 152 -5.00 25.65 11.89
C ILE A 152 -5.19 25.42 13.40
N ALA A 153 -6.27 24.76 13.82
CA ALA A 153 -6.63 24.59 15.23
C ALA A 153 -5.58 23.82 16.06
N ALA A 154 -4.85 22.90 15.43
CA ALA A 154 -3.80 22.10 16.07
C ALA A 154 -2.39 22.73 16.00
N SER A 155 -2.22 23.93 15.45
CA SER A 155 -0.93 24.62 15.31
C SER A 155 0.11 23.90 14.43
N TYR A 156 -0.29 23.16 13.39
CA TYR A 156 0.65 22.42 12.52
C TYR A 156 1.69 23.28 11.78
N ARG A 157 1.56 24.61 11.80
CA ARG A 157 2.58 25.53 11.25
C ARG A 157 3.83 25.64 12.13
N GLU A 158 3.69 25.39 13.43
CA GLU A 158 4.76 25.54 14.42
C GLU A 158 5.58 24.24 14.54
N GLY A 159 4.92 23.09 14.42
CA GLY A 159 5.61 21.80 14.23
C GLY A 159 6.07 21.65 12.78
N ALA A 160 7.37 21.44 12.56
CA ALA A 160 7.96 21.20 11.23
C ALA A 160 7.45 19.87 10.62
N THR A 161 6.26 19.92 10.02
CA THR A 161 5.52 18.78 9.48
C THR A 161 5.44 18.84 7.96
N GLN A 162 5.68 17.71 7.29
CA GLN A 162 5.44 17.58 5.86
C GLN A 162 4.05 17.01 5.55
N TYR A 163 3.38 17.64 4.60
CA TYR A 163 2.02 17.33 4.19
C TYR A 163 1.78 17.75 2.73
N GLY A 164 0.87 17.05 2.06
CA GLY A 164 0.42 17.36 0.70
C GLY A 164 -1.03 17.81 0.66
N VAL A 165 -1.40 18.62 -0.33
CA VAL A 165 -2.80 18.91 -0.68
C VAL A 165 -3.34 17.75 -1.50
N LEU A 166 -4.35 17.06 -0.99
CA LEU A 166 -5.01 15.96 -1.70
C LEU A 166 -6.12 16.49 -2.62
N GLY A 167 -6.87 17.50 -2.16
CA GLY A 167 -7.99 18.06 -2.91
C GLY A 167 -8.87 19.01 -2.11
N SER A 168 -10.11 19.17 -2.59
CA SER A 168 -11.16 20.00 -2.02
C SER A 168 -12.29 19.14 -1.45
N ILE A 169 -12.73 19.43 -0.24
CA ILE A 169 -13.87 18.80 0.44
C ILE A 169 -15.15 19.39 -0.16
N LEU A 170 -16.01 18.53 -0.68
CA LEU A 170 -17.32 18.91 -1.21
C LEU A 170 -18.40 18.89 -0.13
N SER A 171 -18.31 17.93 0.81
CA SER A 171 -19.18 17.82 2.00
C SER A 171 -18.67 16.73 2.96
N ILE A 172 -19.08 16.81 4.22
CA ILE A 172 -18.78 15.82 5.27
C ILE A 172 -20.10 15.29 5.85
N HIS A 173 -20.16 13.97 6.06
CA HIS A 173 -21.39 13.24 6.37
C HIS A 173 -21.26 12.42 7.66
N ASN A 174 -22.36 12.27 8.38
CA ASN A 174 -22.50 11.43 9.58
C ASN A 174 -23.93 10.87 9.62
N LYS A 175 -24.12 9.68 10.20
CA LYS A 175 -25.33 8.84 10.08
C LYS A 175 -26.68 9.54 10.28
N ASN A 176 -26.73 10.54 11.17
CA ASN A 176 -27.96 11.23 11.58
C ASN A 176 -27.89 12.76 11.43
N ASN A 177 -26.84 13.31 10.80
CA ASN A 177 -26.64 14.77 10.73
C ASN A 177 -26.80 15.27 9.30
N VAL A 178 -27.34 16.48 9.16
CA VAL A 178 -27.32 17.22 7.88
C VAL A 178 -25.87 17.32 7.37
N PRO A 179 -25.60 16.97 6.10
CA PRO A 179 -24.27 17.12 5.52
C PRO A 179 -23.79 18.56 5.62
N TYR A 180 -22.60 18.76 6.19
CA TYR A 180 -22.04 20.09 6.34
C TYR A 180 -20.84 20.29 5.41
N LYS A 181 -20.61 21.54 5.00
CA LYS A 181 -19.43 21.94 4.22
C LYS A 181 -18.47 22.68 5.14
N PRO A 182 -17.18 22.30 5.21
CA PRO A 182 -16.20 23.06 5.98
C PRO A 182 -15.98 24.44 5.35
N VAL A 183 -15.61 25.42 6.16
CA VAL A 183 -15.36 26.80 5.70
C VAL A 183 -14.12 26.84 4.80
N ASN A 184 -13.06 26.14 5.22
CA ASN A 184 -11.87 25.96 4.39
C ASN A 184 -11.89 24.55 3.77
N PRO A 185 -12.11 24.42 2.45
CA PRO A 185 -12.34 23.13 1.84
C PRO A 185 -11.07 22.31 1.60
N GLN A 186 -9.86 22.80 1.90
CA GLN A 186 -8.65 22.05 1.56
C GLN A 186 -8.50 20.81 2.47
N LEU A 187 -8.28 19.66 1.84
CA LEU A 187 -7.93 18.41 2.50
C LEU A 187 -6.45 18.12 2.31
N TYR A 188 -5.76 17.81 3.41
CA TYR A 188 -4.35 17.46 3.45
C TYR A 188 -4.15 15.97 3.72
N VAL A 189 -3.09 15.42 3.12
CA VAL A 189 -2.51 14.13 3.50
C VAL A 189 -1.22 14.39 4.28
N ASN A 190 -1.07 13.75 5.43
CA ASN A 190 0.12 13.82 6.26
C ASN A 190 1.19 12.90 5.66
N THR A 191 2.21 13.46 5.01
CA THR A 191 3.32 12.68 4.45
C THR A 191 4.46 12.50 5.44
N ASN A 192 4.39 13.11 6.63
CA ASN A 192 5.34 12.91 7.73
C ASN A 192 5.09 11.59 8.47
N ALA A 193 3.82 11.21 8.68
CA ALA A 193 3.44 10.01 9.39
C ALA A 193 3.37 8.75 8.49
N PRO A 194 3.71 7.56 9.01
CA PRO A 194 3.35 6.27 8.44
C PRO A 194 1.83 6.09 8.33
N PHE A 195 1.34 5.64 7.17
CA PHE A 195 -0.07 5.31 6.97
C PHE A 195 -0.27 4.22 5.92
N SER A 196 -1.39 3.52 6.05
CA SER A 196 -1.88 2.51 5.11
C SER A 196 -3.13 3.05 4.42
N ALA A 197 -3.15 2.97 3.08
CA ALA A 197 -4.24 3.45 2.26
C ALA A 197 -4.67 2.43 1.20
N VAL A 198 -5.98 2.18 1.09
CA VAL A 198 -6.56 1.51 -0.09
C VAL A 198 -7.22 2.56 -0.99
N VAL A 199 -6.93 2.51 -2.29
CA VAL A 199 -7.50 3.39 -3.32
C VAL A 199 -8.17 2.50 -4.36
N CYS A 200 -9.49 2.59 -4.48
CA CYS A 200 -10.24 1.74 -5.40
C CYS A 200 -11.34 2.47 -6.17
N GLY A 201 -11.69 1.91 -7.33
CA GLY A 201 -12.67 2.44 -8.27
C GLY A 201 -12.39 1.95 -9.68
N VAL A 202 -13.37 2.07 -10.58
CA VAL A 202 -13.25 1.60 -11.96
C VAL A 202 -12.20 2.41 -12.74
N GLN A 203 -11.71 1.87 -13.86
CA GLN A 203 -10.85 2.59 -14.79
C GLN A 203 -11.45 3.96 -15.18
N GLY A 204 -10.61 5.00 -15.25
CA GLY A 204 -11.03 6.38 -15.56
C GLY A 204 -11.80 7.12 -14.46
N SER A 205 -12.00 6.52 -13.27
CA SER A 205 -12.67 7.18 -12.14
C SER A 205 -11.82 8.19 -11.36
N GLY A 206 -10.49 8.13 -11.50
CA GLY A 206 -9.52 8.95 -10.76
C GLY A 206 -8.62 8.18 -9.79
N LYS A 207 -8.77 6.85 -9.67
CA LYS A 207 -7.93 5.96 -8.83
C LYS A 207 -6.42 6.25 -8.96
N SER A 208 -5.86 6.04 -10.15
CA SER A 208 -4.43 6.15 -10.41
C SER A 208 -3.91 7.60 -10.35
N HIS A 209 -4.75 8.56 -10.74
CA HIS A 209 -4.51 9.99 -10.51
C HIS A 209 -4.31 10.28 -9.02
N THR A 210 -5.17 9.76 -8.14
CA THR A 210 -5.02 9.92 -6.68
C THR A 210 -3.74 9.29 -6.14
N VAL A 211 -3.37 8.09 -6.60
CA VAL A 211 -2.08 7.47 -6.24
C VAL A 211 -0.93 8.38 -6.67
N SER A 212 -1.01 8.97 -7.86
CA SER A 212 -0.01 9.93 -8.35
C SER A 212 0.03 11.23 -7.53
N LEU A 213 -1.12 11.73 -7.03
CA LEU A 213 -1.14 12.88 -6.11
C LEU A 213 -0.51 12.58 -4.75
N LEU A 214 -0.70 11.37 -4.23
CA LEU A 214 -0.03 10.90 -3.02
C LEU A 214 1.49 10.83 -3.23
N LEU A 215 1.94 10.29 -4.37
CA LEU A 215 3.35 10.26 -4.75
C LEU A 215 3.93 11.68 -4.95
N GLU A 216 3.27 12.57 -5.69
CA GLU A 216 3.70 13.98 -5.83
C GLU A 216 3.94 14.63 -4.46
N SER A 217 3.07 14.35 -3.48
CA SER A 217 3.16 14.87 -2.11
C SER A 217 4.32 14.28 -1.27
N MET A 218 4.94 13.20 -1.74
CA MET A 218 6.05 12.49 -1.10
C MET A 218 7.39 12.67 -1.82
N PHE A 219 7.38 13.14 -3.07
CA PHE A 219 8.56 13.21 -3.93
C PHE A 219 8.87 14.59 -4.54
N VAL A 220 7.90 15.50 -4.66
CA VAL A 220 8.09 16.78 -5.36
C VAL A 220 8.15 17.94 -4.36
N PRO A 221 9.36 18.45 -4.00
CA PRO A 221 9.52 19.51 -3.01
C PRO A 221 9.25 20.91 -3.60
N ASN A 222 9.36 21.92 -2.73
CA ASN A 222 9.45 23.34 -3.09
C ASN A 222 8.21 23.98 -3.79
N ILE A 223 7.06 23.31 -3.83
CA ILE A 223 5.83 23.84 -4.43
C ILE A 223 4.78 24.15 -3.37
N ARG A 224 4.66 25.44 -3.02
CA ARG A 224 3.74 25.93 -1.96
C ARG A 224 2.26 25.62 -2.21
N SER A 225 1.85 25.40 -3.46
CA SER A 225 0.47 25.05 -3.83
C SER A 225 0.13 23.58 -3.62
N THR A 226 1.13 22.68 -3.58
CA THR A 226 0.94 21.24 -3.31
C THR A 226 1.25 20.84 -1.88
N GLY A 227 1.87 21.69 -1.07
CA GLY A 227 2.02 21.50 0.37
C GLY A 227 3.38 21.94 0.90
N THR A 228 3.90 21.19 1.87
CA THR A 228 5.27 21.34 2.39
C THR A 228 5.91 19.95 2.42
N LEU A 229 7.03 19.77 1.72
CA LEU A 229 7.84 18.55 1.74
C LEU A 229 9.27 18.94 2.10
N GLN A 230 9.74 18.49 3.26
CA GLN A 230 11.09 18.77 3.76
C GLN A 230 12.04 17.63 3.42
N LYS A 231 11.55 16.38 3.52
CA LYS A 231 12.32 15.18 3.29
C LYS A 231 11.59 14.25 2.31
N PRO A 232 12.00 14.23 1.03
CA PRO A 232 11.49 13.28 0.04
C PRO A 232 11.65 11.84 0.52
N LEU A 233 10.70 10.98 0.16
CA LEU A 233 10.75 9.57 0.54
C LEU A 233 11.62 8.75 -0.42
N SER A 234 11.82 7.47 -0.09
CA SER A 234 12.20 6.44 -1.05
C SER A 234 10.96 5.62 -1.43
N GLY A 235 10.79 5.31 -2.72
CA GLY A 235 9.57 4.68 -3.23
C GLY A 235 9.82 3.33 -3.90
N LEU A 236 8.90 2.39 -3.67
CA LEU A 236 8.78 1.14 -4.41
C LEU A 236 7.37 1.02 -4.97
N VAL A 237 7.22 0.86 -6.29
CA VAL A 237 5.96 0.51 -6.97
C VAL A 237 6.06 -0.91 -7.49
N LEU A 238 5.07 -1.74 -7.18
CA LEU A 238 4.86 -3.06 -7.76
C LEU A 238 3.79 -2.91 -8.84
N HIS A 239 4.15 -3.12 -10.11
CA HIS A 239 3.24 -2.95 -11.24
C HIS A 239 3.25 -4.19 -12.15
N PHE A 240 2.07 -4.67 -12.49
CA PHE A 240 1.88 -5.81 -13.40
C PHE A 240 0.70 -5.49 -14.32
N GLY A 241 1.01 -5.15 -15.56
CA GLY A 241 0.05 -4.73 -16.59
C GLY A 241 -0.09 -5.76 -17.71
N GLU A 242 -0.63 -5.32 -18.84
CA GLU A 242 -0.65 -6.11 -20.06
C GLU A 242 0.69 -5.97 -20.78
N GLY A 243 1.40 -7.09 -20.96
CA GLY A 243 2.68 -7.14 -21.66
C GLY A 243 2.54 -7.20 -23.19
N GLY A 244 3.47 -6.60 -23.91
CA GLY A 244 3.55 -6.66 -25.38
C GLY A 244 3.71 -5.30 -26.06
N PRO A 245 3.50 -5.20 -27.39
CA PRO A 245 3.65 -3.95 -28.14
C PRO A 245 2.67 -2.84 -27.74
N SER A 246 1.55 -3.19 -27.12
CA SER A 246 0.52 -2.27 -26.62
C SER A 246 0.70 -1.90 -25.14
N SER A 247 1.76 -2.37 -24.47
CA SER A 247 2.06 -2.01 -23.09
C SER A 247 2.18 -0.50 -22.92
N ARG A 248 1.67 0.01 -21.81
CA ARG A 248 1.78 1.42 -21.41
C ARG A 248 2.74 1.54 -20.22
N PRO A 249 3.45 2.66 -20.07
CA PRO A 249 4.24 2.90 -18.87
C PRO A 249 3.33 2.97 -17.64
N SER A 250 3.80 2.49 -16.50
CA SER A 250 3.10 2.64 -15.22
C SER A 250 2.75 4.10 -14.97
N GLU A 251 1.51 4.38 -14.58
CA GLU A 251 1.03 5.76 -14.35
C GLU A 251 1.87 6.51 -13.31
N ALA A 252 2.44 5.77 -12.35
CA ALA A 252 3.34 6.30 -11.33
C ALA A 252 4.66 6.86 -11.89
N ALA A 253 5.15 6.36 -13.03
CA ALA A 253 6.41 6.83 -13.63
C ALA A 253 6.34 8.28 -14.12
N TRP A 254 5.14 8.76 -14.45
CA TRP A 254 4.92 10.12 -14.94
C TRP A 254 5.24 11.20 -13.92
N ILE A 255 5.46 10.86 -12.63
CA ILE A 255 5.93 11.86 -11.66
C ILE A 255 7.34 12.40 -11.97
N SER A 256 8.13 11.70 -12.80
CA SER A 256 9.41 12.16 -13.34
C SER A 256 9.30 13.38 -14.27
N SER A 257 8.10 13.66 -14.81
CA SER A 257 7.88 14.69 -15.83
C SER A 257 6.86 15.72 -15.36
N SER A 258 7.23 17.01 -15.38
CA SER A 258 6.32 18.12 -15.06
C SER A 258 6.07 19.00 -16.28
N HIS A 259 4.87 19.57 -16.35
CA HIS A 259 4.50 20.60 -17.32
C HIS A 259 4.79 22.01 -16.81
N ILE A 260 5.27 22.15 -15.57
CA ILE A 260 5.56 23.43 -14.91
C ILE A 260 7.08 23.65 -14.89
N PRO A 261 7.60 24.73 -15.50
CA PRO A 261 9.03 25.04 -15.47
C PRO A 261 9.60 25.16 -14.05
N GLY A 262 10.79 24.62 -13.82
CA GLY A 262 11.50 24.72 -12.54
C GLY A 262 11.06 23.73 -11.45
N VAL A 263 10.10 22.84 -11.72
CA VAL A 263 9.72 21.77 -10.79
C VAL A 263 10.81 20.70 -10.72
N GLN A 264 11.28 20.40 -9.51
CA GLN A 264 12.21 19.31 -9.23
C GLN A 264 11.44 17.98 -9.14
N THR A 265 11.52 17.16 -10.19
CA THR A 265 10.93 15.82 -10.22
C THR A 265 11.90 14.77 -9.68
N PRO A 266 11.41 13.66 -9.08
CA PRO A 266 12.26 12.56 -8.62
C PRO A 266 12.84 11.76 -9.79
N SER A 267 13.97 11.10 -9.55
CA SER A 267 14.47 10.07 -10.46
C SER A 267 13.58 8.82 -10.40
N VAL A 268 13.18 8.28 -11.55
CA VAL A 268 12.42 7.03 -11.64
C VAL A 268 13.32 5.93 -12.20
N LYS A 269 13.46 4.83 -11.45
CA LYS A 269 14.17 3.62 -11.92
C LYS A 269 13.18 2.49 -12.15
N VAL A 270 13.05 2.04 -13.39
CA VAL A 270 12.14 0.95 -13.77
C VAL A 270 12.94 -0.34 -13.97
N TYR A 271 12.66 -1.34 -13.15
CA TYR A 271 13.21 -2.69 -13.30
C TYR A 271 12.19 -3.61 -13.98
N VAL A 272 12.60 -4.24 -15.07
CA VAL A 272 11.76 -5.08 -15.93
C VAL A 272 12.39 -6.45 -16.14
N SER A 273 11.62 -7.43 -16.64
CA SER A 273 12.17 -8.71 -17.05
C SER A 273 13.23 -8.56 -18.16
N ARG A 274 14.19 -9.49 -18.23
CA ARG A 274 15.16 -9.54 -19.34
C ARG A 274 14.46 -9.73 -20.70
N SER A 275 13.39 -10.53 -20.74
CA SER A 275 12.56 -10.83 -21.91
C SER A 275 11.88 -9.59 -22.49
N SER A 276 11.30 -8.72 -21.65
CA SER A 276 10.60 -7.51 -22.11
C SER A 276 11.48 -6.27 -22.18
N LEU A 277 12.77 -6.32 -21.81
CA LEU A 277 13.65 -5.14 -21.66
C LEU A 277 13.65 -4.21 -22.88
N LYS A 278 13.70 -4.76 -24.11
CA LYS A 278 13.68 -3.95 -25.35
C LYS A 278 12.34 -3.23 -25.53
N THR A 279 11.23 -3.93 -25.30
CA THR A 279 9.88 -3.38 -25.39
C THR A 279 9.68 -2.30 -24.34
N MET A 280 9.98 -2.57 -23.06
CA MET A 280 9.75 -1.62 -21.99
C MET A 280 10.64 -0.38 -22.09
N ARG A 281 11.88 -0.49 -22.62
CA ARG A 281 12.70 0.68 -22.98
C ARG A 281 11.98 1.60 -23.96
N ALA A 282 11.30 1.06 -24.97
CA ALA A 282 10.51 1.86 -25.92
C ALA A 282 9.23 2.43 -25.29
N VAL A 283 8.55 1.67 -24.42
CA VAL A 283 7.34 2.09 -23.70
C VAL A 283 7.60 3.27 -22.76
N TYR A 284 8.75 3.30 -22.08
CA TYR A 284 9.12 4.37 -21.15
C TYR A 284 9.91 5.53 -21.78
N ALA A 285 10.50 5.36 -22.96
CA ALA A 285 11.27 6.42 -23.65
C ALA A 285 10.55 7.78 -23.79
N PRO A 286 9.21 7.87 -24.01
CA PRO A 286 8.50 9.15 -24.08
C PRO A 286 8.49 9.98 -22.79
N LEU A 287 8.90 9.43 -21.66
CA LEU A 287 9.00 10.15 -20.39
C LEU A 287 10.33 10.93 -20.23
N GLY A 288 11.31 10.66 -21.09
CA GLY A 288 12.61 11.35 -21.13
C GLY A 288 13.59 10.91 -20.04
N ASP A 289 14.66 11.69 -19.88
CA ASP A 289 15.86 11.32 -19.09
C ASP A 289 15.61 11.16 -17.57
N GLY A 290 14.44 11.57 -17.08
CA GLY A 290 14.01 11.34 -15.69
C GLY A 290 13.68 9.87 -15.38
N VAL A 291 13.61 9.01 -16.39
CA VAL A 291 13.30 7.57 -16.27
C VAL A 291 14.44 6.71 -16.81
N THR A 292 15.02 5.85 -15.98
CA THR A 292 15.95 4.81 -16.43
C THR A 292 15.30 3.43 -16.40
N VAL A 293 15.48 2.63 -17.45
CA VAL A 293 14.96 1.25 -17.53
C VAL A 293 16.12 0.26 -17.49
N GLU A 294 16.06 -0.71 -16.58
CA GLU A 294 17.10 -1.71 -16.32
C GLU A 294 16.49 -3.11 -16.18
N PRO A 295 17.22 -4.20 -16.46
CA PRO A 295 16.75 -5.55 -16.13
C PRO A 295 16.75 -5.77 -14.61
N LEU A 296 15.66 -6.32 -14.06
CA LEU A 296 15.59 -6.82 -12.69
C LEU A 296 16.52 -8.03 -12.57
N LEU A 297 17.55 -7.95 -11.72
CA LEU A 297 18.53 -9.02 -11.52
C LEU A 297 18.99 -9.14 -10.08
N PHE A 298 18.90 -10.32 -9.49
CA PHE A 298 19.39 -10.57 -8.15
C PHE A 298 20.83 -11.09 -8.19
N SER A 299 21.68 -10.50 -7.37
CA SER A 299 22.95 -11.11 -6.93
C SER A 299 22.68 -12.32 -6.03
N GLN A 300 23.70 -13.13 -5.75
CA GLN A 300 23.57 -14.27 -4.83
C GLN A 300 23.24 -13.82 -3.39
N ASP A 301 23.81 -12.70 -2.94
CA ASP A 301 23.64 -12.19 -1.57
C ASP A 301 22.23 -11.59 -1.33
N GLU A 302 21.52 -11.19 -2.38
CA GLU A 302 20.14 -10.70 -2.30
C GLU A 302 19.11 -11.83 -2.13
N LEU A 303 19.48 -13.10 -2.38
CA LEU A 303 18.58 -14.25 -2.38
C LEU A 303 18.76 -15.13 -1.14
N ASP A 304 18.10 -14.73 -0.05
CA ASP A 304 18.02 -15.55 1.17
C ASP A 304 17.14 -16.80 1.03
N ALA A 305 17.21 -17.70 2.02
CA ALA A 305 16.38 -18.91 2.13
C ALA A 305 14.89 -18.65 1.84
N GLN A 306 14.35 -17.53 2.33
CA GLN A 306 12.97 -17.14 2.12
C GLN A 306 12.69 -16.71 0.68
N ALA A 307 13.66 -16.15 -0.07
CA ALA A 307 13.51 -15.80 -1.48
C ALA A 307 13.30 -17.05 -2.35
N PHE A 308 14.01 -18.13 -2.04
CA PHE A 308 13.76 -19.43 -2.65
C PHE A 308 12.35 -19.92 -2.33
N LEU A 309 11.92 -19.89 -1.06
CA LEU A 309 10.56 -20.31 -0.70
C LEU A 309 9.49 -19.47 -1.41
N SER A 310 9.66 -18.15 -1.51
CA SER A 310 8.77 -17.24 -2.26
C SER A 310 8.59 -17.64 -3.72
N MET A 311 9.65 -18.10 -4.39
CA MET A 311 9.63 -18.48 -5.81
C MET A 311 9.21 -19.93 -6.05
N MET A 312 9.50 -20.83 -5.11
CA MET A 312 9.18 -22.26 -5.22
C MET A 312 7.72 -22.56 -4.80
N ALA A 313 7.19 -21.82 -3.81
CA ALA A 313 5.80 -21.98 -3.33
C ALA A 313 4.75 -21.25 -4.19
N VAL A 314 5.15 -20.67 -5.32
CA VAL A 314 4.26 -19.95 -6.24
C VAL A 314 3.15 -20.87 -6.77
N GLY A 315 1.89 -20.50 -6.52
CA GLY A 315 0.74 -21.06 -7.22
C GLY A 315 0.21 -22.42 -6.73
N SER A 316 0.80 -23.04 -5.71
CA SER A 316 0.24 -24.23 -5.06
C SER A 316 -0.80 -23.86 -4.01
N SER A 317 -2.10 -24.01 -4.32
CA SER A 317 -3.19 -23.54 -3.45
C SER A 317 -3.60 -24.48 -2.31
N GLU A 318 -3.37 -25.80 -2.43
CA GLU A 318 -3.96 -26.79 -1.50
C GLU A 318 -2.99 -27.85 -0.95
N SER A 319 -1.84 -28.07 -1.58
CA SER A 319 -0.73 -28.81 -0.97
C SER A 319 0.60 -28.28 -1.49
N ALA A 320 1.58 -28.09 -0.61
CA ALA A 320 2.94 -27.75 -1.02
C ALA A 320 3.51 -28.95 -1.82
N PRO A 321 4.00 -28.76 -3.05
CA PRO A 321 4.58 -29.84 -3.84
C PRO A 321 5.67 -30.58 -3.05
N LEU A 322 5.76 -31.90 -3.18
CA LEU A 322 6.62 -32.72 -2.32
C LEU A 322 8.11 -32.30 -2.37
N TYR A 323 8.58 -31.67 -3.44
CA TYR A 323 9.93 -31.10 -3.51
C TYR A 323 10.18 -29.95 -2.50
N ILE A 324 9.14 -29.20 -2.11
CA ILE A 324 9.22 -28.13 -1.11
C ILE A 324 9.67 -28.66 0.24
N GLN A 325 9.26 -29.87 0.64
CA GLN A 325 9.73 -30.49 1.89
C GLN A 325 11.22 -30.80 1.84
N GLY A 326 11.75 -31.22 0.68
CA GLY A 326 13.19 -31.40 0.47
C GLY A 326 13.96 -30.08 0.57
N ILE A 327 13.46 -29.02 -0.05
CA ILE A 327 14.00 -27.66 0.05
C ILE A 327 13.98 -27.17 1.51
N LEU A 328 12.85 -27.32 2.22
CA LEU A 328 12.72 -26.97 3.64
C LEU A 328 13.61 -27.81 4.56
N SER A 329 14.02 -29.02 4.17
CA SER A 329 15.08 -29.74 4.90
C SER A 329 16.40 -28.98 4.74
N ILE A 330 16.87 -28.81 3.51
CA ILE A 330 18.14 -28.12 3.19
C ILE A 330 18.20 -26.76 3.87
N LEU A 331 17.14 -25.95 3.80
CA LEU A 331 17.11 -24.63 4.43
C LEU A 331 17.17 -24.66 5.96
N ARG A 332 16.62 -25.70 6.61
CA ARG A 332 16.75 -25.89 8.06
C ARG A 332 18.13 -26.42 8.44
N ASP A 333 18.69 -27.30 7.62
CA ASP A 333 20.02 -27.90 7.83
C ASP A 333 21.14 -26.85 7.65
N LEU A 334 20.94 -25.86 6.78
CA LEU A 334 21.82 -24.70 6.61
C LEU A 334 21.64 -23.63 7.70
N GLY A 335 20.39 -23.32 8.07
CA GLY A 335 20.06 -22.32 9.09
C GLY A 335 20.74 -20.96 8.85
N GLU A 336 21.48 -20.48 9.85
CA GLU A 336 22.21 -19.21 9.80
C GLU A 336 23.43 -19.23 8.86
N ASN A 337 23.95 -20.42 8.52
CA ASN A 337 25.07 -20.61 7.58
C ASN A 337 24.62 -20.69 6.12
N PHE A 338 23.38 -20.26 5.82
CA PHE A 338 22.85 -20.25 4.47
C PHE A 338 23.70 -19.38 3.54
N THR A 339 24.19 -20.00 2.45
CA THR A 339 24.73 -19.28 1.28
C THR A 339 24.16 -19.89 0.02
N TYR A 340 23.99 -19.09 -1.03
CA TYR A 340 23.47 -19.57 -2.31
C TYR A 340 24.27 -20.75 -2.90
N PRO A 341 25.63 -20.74 -2.94
CA PRO A 341 26.38 -21.85 -3.53
C PRO A 341 26.23 -23.17 -2.75
N GLU A 342 26.22 -23.10 -1.42
CA GLU A 342 26.06 -24.27 -0.57
C GLU A 342 24.63 -24.83 -0.62
N PHE A 343 23.62 -23.95 -0.70
CA PHE A 343 22.23 -24.36 -0.96
C PHE A 343 22.10 -25.12 -2.29
N MET A 344 22.70 -24.59 -3.37
CA MET A 344 22.68 -25.25 -4.67
C MET A 344 23.39 -26.61 -4.62
N ARG A 345 24.54 -26.70 -3.95
CA ARG A 345 25.28 -27.97 -3.75
C ARG A 345 24.43 -29.02 -3.03
N GLN A 346 23.75 -28.66 -1.95
CA GLN A 346 22.88 -29.59 -1.22
C GLN A 346 21.61 -29.93 -1.99
N LEU A 347 21.06 -28.98 -2.77
CA LEU A 347 19.92 -29.21 -3.65
C LEU A 347 20.26 -30.23 -4.75
N ASP A 348 21.45 -30.15 -5.35
CA ASP A 348 21.89 -31.08 -6.39
C ASP A 348 22.03 -32.51 -5.85
N VAL A 349 22.59 -32.69 -4.65
CA VAL A 349 22.59 -34.00 -3.95
C VAL A 349 21.15 -34.46 -3.66
N LYS A 350 20.25 -33.55 -3.27
CA LYS A 350 18.86 -33.91 -2.96
C LYS A 350 18.03 -34.29 -4.18
N LYS A 351 18.34 -33.76 -5.37
CA LYS A 351 17.68 -34.12 -6.64
C LYS A 351 17.76 -35.62 -6.95
N GLU A 352 18.83 -36.30 -6.58
CA GLU A 352 18.98 -37.75 -6.75
C GLU A 352 17.87 -38.55 -6.01
N SER A 353 17.29 -37.97 -4.96
CA SER A 353 16.19 -38.58 -4.18
C SER A 353 14.78 -38.19 -4.65
N PHE A 354 14.65 -37.34 -5.68
CA PHE A 354 13.37 -36.85 -6.17
C PHE A 354 12.84 -37.68 -7.32
N ASN A 355 11.52 -37.87 -7.38
CA ASN A 355 10.87 -38.49 -8.53
C ASN A 355 10.80 -37.52 -9.73
N ASN A 356 10.59 -38.05 -10.94
CA ASN A 356 10.59 -37.27 -12.18
C ASN A 356 9.62 -36.08 -12.18
N MET A 357 8.48 -36.17 -11.48
CA MET A 357 7.51 -35.08 -11.40
C MET A 357 7.91 -34.00 -10.38
N GLN A 358 8.59 -34.38 -9.29
CA GLN A 358 9.24 -33.44 -8.38
C GLN A 358 10.39 -32.70 -9.08
N LEU A 359 11.21 -33.40 -9.87
CA LEU A 359 12.31 -32.83 -10.64
C LEU A 359 11.80 -31.84 -11.69
N ALA A 360 10.88 -32.24 -12.56
CA ALA A 360 10.31 -31.36 -13.58
C ALA A 360 9.66 -30.10 -13.00
N GLY A 361 8.93 -30.25 -11.88
CA GLY A 361 8.34 -29.12 -11.16
C GLY A 361 9.38 -28.18 -10.54
N LEU A 362 10.46 -28.72 -9.97
CA LEU A 362 11.58 -27.94 -9.44
C LEU A 362 12.32 -27.20 -10.57
N GLU A 363 12.65 -27.89 -11.66
CA GLU A 363 13.39 -27.34 -12.80
C GLU A 363 12.67 -26.14 -13.42
N GLN A 364 11.34 -26.21 -13.60
CA GLN A 364 10.55 -25.07 -14.07
C GLN A 364 10.68 -23.84 -13.15
N ARG A 365 10.61 -24.03 -11.83
CA ARG A 365 10.75 -22.94 -10.85
C ARG A 365 12.17 -22.39 -10.78
N MET A 366 13.16 -23.28 -10.87
CA MET A 366 14.58 -22.90 -10.89
C MET A 366 14.95 -22.16 -12.18
N ALA A 367 14.39 -22.52 -13.32
CA ALA A 367 14.58 -21.80 -14.58
C ALA A 367 14.07 -20.35 -14.48
N LEU A 368 12.87 -20.15 -13.91
CA LEU A 368 12.34 -18.83 -13.62
C LEU A 368 13.27 -18.03 -12.69
N LEU A 369 13.66 -18.58 -11.53
CA LEU A 369 14.58 -17.90 -10.61
C LEU A 369 15.89 -17.52 -11.33
N THR A 370 16.50 -18.47 -12.05
CA THR A 370 17.77 -18.29 -12.76
C THR A 370 17.71 -17.20 -13.83
N SER A 371 16.56 -17.04 -14.51
CA SER A 371 16.36 -15.96 -15.50
C SER A 371 16.53 -14.55 -14.90
N PHE A 372 16.16 -14.39 -13.62
CA PHE A 372 16.32 -13.17 -12.83
C PHE A 372 17.63 -13.12 -12.02
N MET A 373 18.56 -14.05 -12.22
CA MET A 373 19.84 -14.05 -11.51
C MET A 373 21.00 -13.52 -12.35
N ASN A 374 21.99 -12.95 -11.65
CA ASN A 374 23.32 -12.71 -12.18
C ASN A 374 24.39 -13.00 -11.10
N PRO A 375 24.98 -14.22 -11.08
CA PRO A 375 25.94 -14.63 -10.05
C PRO A 375 27.15 -13.71 -9.88
N ASN A 376 27.60 -13.08 -10.97
CA ASN A 376 28.81 -12.25 -10.99
C ASN A 376 28.53 -10.77 -10.67
N MET A 377 27.31 -10.44 -10.27
CA MET A 377 26.88 -9.07 -9.98
C MET A 377 26.98 -8.79 -8.48
N LYS A 378 27.55 -7.62 -8.12
CA LYS A 378 27.46 -7.11 -6.75
C LYS A 378 26.01 -6.71 -6.42
N PRO A 379 25.59 -6.73 -5.14
CA PRO A 379 24.29 -6.21 -4.72
C PRO A 379 24.04 -4.79 -5.24
N GLN A 380 22.87 -4.54 -5.81
CA GLN A 380 22.54 -3.24 -6.40
C GLN A 380 21.89 -2.29 -5.39
N THR A 381 22.31 -1.03 -5.39
CA THR A 381 21.63 0.06 -4.67
C THR A 381 20.36 0.47 -5.42
N ARG A 382 19.32 -0.38 -5.33
CA ARG A 382 18.03 -0.23 -6.02
C ARG A 382 17.18 0.93 -5.51
N PHE A 383 17.44 1.41 -4.30
CA PHE A 383 16.59 2.34 -3.57
C PHE A 383 17.44 3.50 -3.03
N ALA A 384 16.90 4.72 -3.09
CA ALA A 384 17.54 5.93 -2.60
C ALA A 384 16.49 6.97 -2.18
N GLU A 385 16.89 7.98 -1.42
CA GLU A 385 16.07 9.17 -1.16
C GLU A 385 15.74 9.91 -2.46
N SER A 386 14.54 10.47 -2.56
CA SER A 386 14.04 11.19 -3.74
C SER A 386 14.02 10.36 -5.05
N GLN A 387 13.98 9.03 -4.92
CA GLN A 387 13.91 8.08 -6.03
C GLN A 387 12.66 7.21 -5.93
N LEU A 388 11.93 7.06 -7.04
CA LEU A 388 10.85 6.09 -7.18
C LEU A 388 11.35 4.88 -7.98
N THR A 389 11.45 3.73 -7.34
CA THR A 389 11.77 2.47 -7.99
C THR A 389 10.49 1.74 -8.38
N ILE A 390 10.32 1.42 -9.66
CA ILE A 390 9.16 0.70 -10.20
C ILE A 390 9.63 -0.68 -10.63
N ILE A 391 8.95 -1.73 -10.16
CA ILE A 391 9.16 -3.10 -10.60
C ILE A 391 8.00 -3.43 -11.52
N ASP A 392 8.27 -3.37 -12.82
CA ASP A 392 7.27 -3.52 -13.86
C ASP A 392 7.45 -4.89 -14.52
N LEU A 393 6.58 -5.82 -14.12
CA LEU A 393 6.57 -7.20 -14.60
C LEU A 393 5.48 -7.43 -15.66
N SER A 394 5.13 -6.39 -16.43
CA SER A 394 4.22 -6.45 -17.59
C SER A 394 4.86 -7.23 -18.76
N ASP A 395 5.01 -8.54 -18.57
CA ASP A 395 5.65 -9.47 -19.49
C ASP A 395 4.67 -10.61 -19.82
N PRO A 396 4.35 -10.88 -21.10
CA PRO A 396 3.43 -11.96 -21.47
C PRO A 396 3.94 -13.36 -21.08
N PHE A 397 5.21 -13.51 -20.70
CA PHE A 397 5.83 -14.76 -20.27
C PHE A 397 5.88 -14.94 -18.74
N ILE A 398 5.37 -13.98 -17.96
CA ILE A 398 5.32 -14.05 -16.48
C ILE A 398 3.87 -14.20 -16.02
N ASP A 399 3.56 -15.29 -15.33
CA ASP A 399 2.24 -15.44 -14.72
C ASP A 399 2.11 -14.59 -13.43
N PRO A 400 0.88 -14.22 -13.02
CA PRO A 400 0.69 -13.31 -11.89
C PRO A 400 1.14 -13.87 -10.53
N ALA A 401 1.18 -15.19 -10.37
CA ALA A 401 1.68 -15.79 -9.15
C ALA A 401 3.23 -15.73 -9.10
N SER A 402 3.90 -15.93 -10.24
CA SER A 402 5.35 -15.72 -10.38
C SER A 402 5.73 -14.25 -10.15
N ALA A 403 4.93 -13.31 -10.65
CA ALA A 403 5.08 -11.89 -10.31
C ALA A 403 4.96 -11.63 -8.80
N CYS A 404 4.01 -12.26 -8.10
CA CYS A 404 3.91 -12.16 -6.64
C CYS A 404 5.17 -12.64 -5.90
N GLY A 405 5.81 -13.73 -6.35
CA GLY A 405 7.06 -14.24 -5.74
C GLY A 405 8.21 -13.24 -5.88
N LEU A 406 8.39 -12.67 -7.07
CA LEU A 406 9.39 -11.64 -7.35
C LEU A 406 9.11 -10.34 -6.56
N PHE A 407 7.83 -9.95 -6.49
CA PHE A 407 7.37 -8.80 -5.69
C PHE A 407 7.59 -9.01 -4.19
N GLU A 408 7.46 -10.22 -3.66
CA GLU A 408 7.79 -10.52 -2.26
C GLU A 408 9.29 -10.33 -2.00
N ILE A 409 10.17 -10.86 -2.87
CA ILE A 409 11.63 -10.70 -2.74
C ILE A 409 12.00 -9.22 -2.72
N ILE A 410 11.58 -8.45 -3.72
CA ILE A 410 11.97 -7.04 -3.84
C ILE A 410 11.37 -6.17 -2.72
N THR A 411 10.18 -6.52 -2.22
CA THR A 411 9.59 -5.88 -1.03
C THR A 411 10.45 -6.12 0.21
N ARG A 412 10.93 -7.34 0.45
CA ARG A 412 11.81 -7.63 1.60
C ARG A 412 13.17 -6.94 1.48
N LEU A 413 13.73 -6.84 0.28
CA LEU A 413 14.94 -6.04 0.01
C LEU A 413 14.71 -4.54 0.30
N PHE A 414 13.60 -3.97 -0.16
CA PHE A 414 13.26 -2.57 0.09
C PHE A 414 13.07 -2.24 1.58
N VAL A 415 12.47 -3.17 2.34
CA VAL A 415 12.27 -3.01 3.78
C VAL A 415 13.62 -2.96 4.52
N ARG A 416 14.52 -3.90 4.19
CA ARG A 416 15.87 -3.99 4.77
C ARG A 416 16.82 -2.87 4.35
N ALA A 417 16.65 -2.28 3.17
CA ALA A 417 17.54 -1.25 2.66
C ALA A 417 17.54 -0.01 3.56
N ASP A 418 18.71 0.42 4.03
CA ASP A 418 18.85 1.77 4.57
C ASP A 418 18.92 2.78 3.41
N VAL A 419 18.07 3.80 3.48
CA VAL A 419 17.91 4.85 2.47
C VAL A 419 17.97 6.24 3.10
N GLY A 420 18.28 6.34 4.41
CA GLY A 420 18.34 7.60 5.15
C GLY A 420 17.01 8.34 5.34
N THR A 421 15.91 7.88 4.72
CA THR A 421 14.59 8.54 4.71
C THR A 421 13.44 7.55 4.93
N GLY A 422 12.21 8.07 5.07
CA GLY A 422 10.99 7.27 5.15
C GLY A 422 10.66 6.58 3.82
N LYS A 423 9.88 5.50 3.88
CA LYS A 423 9.58 4.66 2.72
C LYS A 423 8.11 4.72 2.32
N VAL A 424 7.82 4.51 1.04
CA VAL A 424 6.47 4.22 0.52
C VAL A 424 6.49 3.03 -0.43
N LEU A 425 5.60 2.07 -0.17
CA LEU A 425 5.32 0.91 -1.01
C LEU A 425 3.94 1.11 -1.68
N VAL A 426 3.91 1.06 -3.01
CA VAL A 426 2.68 1.11 -3.80
C VAL A 426 2.46 -0.26 -4.44
N VAL A 427 1.35 -0.89 -4.11
CA VAL A 427 0.84 -2.13 -4.71
C VAL A 427 -0.16 -1.72 -5.78
N ASP A 428 0.31 -1.49 -7.00
CA ASP A 428 -0.52 -0.95 -8.08
C ASP A 428 -1.22 -2.06 -8.88
N GLU A 429 -2.39 -1.76 -9.45
CA GLU A 429 -3.28 -2.70 -10.17
C GLU A 429 -3.44 -4.07 -9.48
N ALA A 430 -3.60 -4.09 -8.15
CA ALA A 430 -3.42 -5.27 -7.31
C ALA A 430 -4.28 -6.50 -7.72
N HIS A 431 -5.50 -6.27 -8.23
CA HIS A 431 -6.38 -7.30 -8.81
C HIS A 431 -5.79 -8.10 -9.97
N LYS A 432 -4.72 -7.63 -10.64
CA LYS A 432 -4.06 -8.38 -11.70
C LYS A 432 -3.16 -9.51 -11.19
N TYR A 433 -2.79 -9.53 -9.90
CA TYR A 433 -1.88 -10.54 -9.32
C TYR A 433 -2.22 -11.02 -7.91
N LEU A 434 -2.88 -10.22 -7.06
CA LEU A 434 -3.42 -10.71 -5.81
C LEU A 434 -4.65 -11.58 -6.06
N SER A 435 -4.77 -12.67 -5.30
CA SER A 435 -5.88 -13.61 -5.39
C SER A 435 -6.39 -13.96 -3.99
N PRO A 436 -7.72 -13.93 -3.75
CA PRO A 436 -8.28 -14.27 -2.44
C PRO A 436 -8.46 -15.78 -2.23
N THR A 437 -8.52 -16.58 -3.30
CA THR A 437 -8.85 -18.02 -3.26
C THR A 437 -7.62 -18.94 -3.20
N LYS A 438 -6.47 -18.49 -3.71
CA LYS A 438 -5.20 -19.21 -3.54
C LYS A 438 -4.61 -18.80 -2.20
N GLY A 439 -4.42 -19.76 -1.28
CA GLY A 439 -4.05 -19.50 0.11
C GLY A 439 -2.93 -18.45 0.25
N SER A 440 -3.12 -17.48 1.16
CA SER A 440 -2.44 -16.16 1.14
C SER A 440 -1.00 -16.22 0.63
N SER A 441 -0.76 -15.58 -0.52
CA SER A 441 0.57 -15.52 -1.13
C SER A 441 1.59 -14.92 -0.17
N GLY A 442 2.87 -15.26 -0.33
CA GLY A 442 3.92 -14.70 0.52
C GLY A 442 3.99 -13.16 0.43
N LEU A 443 3.68 -12.59 -0.74
CA LEU A 443 3.45 -11.16 -0.91
C LEU A 443 2.32 -10.65 0.00
N THR A 444 1.14 -11.28 -0.01
CA THR A 444 0.02 -10.90 0.86
C THR A 444 0.38 -10.97 2.34
N LYS A 445 1.13 -12.00 2.77
CA LYS A 445 1.65 -12.10 4.14
C LYS A 445 2.63 -10.98 4.46
N SER A 446 3.53 -10.66 3.53
CA SER A 446 4.48 -9.56 3.66
C SER A 446 3.78 -8.21 3.78
N LEU A 447 2.80 -7.91 2.93
CA LEU A 447 1.99 -6.69 3.00
C LEU A 447 1.25 -6.57 4.35
N LEU A 448 0.71 -7.69 4.86
CA LEU A 448 0.04 -7.73 6.15
C LEU A 448 0.99 -7.43 7.32
N THR A 449 2.19 -8.01 7.32
CA THR A 449 3.24 -7.71 8.30
C THR A 449 3.67 -6.25 8.21
N LEU A 450 3.93 -5.73 6.99
CA LEU A 450 4.34 -4.33 6.81
C LEU A 450 3.29 -3.33 7.26
N THR A 451 2.01 -3.64 7.07
CA THR A 451 0.91 -2.77 7.50
C THR A 451 0.81 -2.70 9.02
N ARG A 452 1.14 -3.78 9.73
CA ARG A 452 1.24 -3.80 11.21
C ARG A 452 2.47 -3.05 11.70
N GLU A 453 3.63 -3.31 11.10
CA GLU A 453 4.93 -2.74 11.49
C GLU A 453 5.22 -1.35 10.90
N GLN A 454 4.27 -0.75 10.16
CA GLN A 454 4.52 0.47 9.37
C GLN A 454 5.05 1.65 10.21
N ARG A 455 4.65 1.73 11.48
CA ARG A 455 5.11 2.76 12.43
C ARG A 455 6.58 2.61 12.77
N HIS A 456 7.06 1.38 12.98
CA HIS A 456 8.46 1.07 13.30
C HIS A 456 9.36 1.18 12.06
N LEU A 457 8.82 0.88 10.87
CA LEU A 457 9.55 0.91 9.60
C LEU A 457 9.52 2.27 8.88
N ALA A 458 8.88 3.29 9.47
CA ALA A 458 8.61 4.59 8.84
C ALA A 458 7.97 4.48 7.44
N MET A 459 7.14 3.45 7.23
CA MET A 459 6.63 2.98 5.95
C MET A 459 5.23 3.54 5.66
N ARG A 460 4.92 3.82 4.39
CA ARG A 460 3.54 4.01 3.91
C ARG A 460 3.20 2.88 2.95
N VAL A 461 2.00 2.33 3.03
CA VAL A 461 1.54 1.26 2.14
C VAL A 461 0.30 1.75 1.40
N ILE A 462 0.37 1.84 0.08
CA ILE A 462 -0.74 2.28 -0.78
C ILE A 462 -1.14 1.11 -1.69
N ILE A 463 -2.38 0.64 -1.59
CA ILE A 463 -2.92 -0.44 -2.41
C ILE A 463 -3.90 0.15 -3.41
N SER A 464 -3.56 0.08 -4.70
CA SER A 464 -4.40 0.52 -5.81
C SER A 464 -5.06 -0.69 -6.46
N THR A 465 -6.39 -0.71 -6.54
CA THR A 465 -7.10 -1.81 -7.21
C THR A 465 -8.41 -1.37 -7.83
N GLN A 466 -8.80 -2.00 -8.94
CA GLN A 466 -10.15 -1.80 -9.50
C GLN A 466 -11.16 -2.67 -8.74
N GLU A 467 -10.77 -3.91 -8.42
CA GLU A 467 -11.57 -4.86 -7.64
C GLU A 467 -11.03 -4.93 -6.18
N PRO A 468 -11.80 -4.49 -5.16
CA PRO A 468 -11.37 -4.53 -3.76
C PRO A 468 -11.49 -5.92 -3.11
N THR A 469 -12.26 -6.84 -3.70
CA THR A 469 -12.47 -8.23 -3.21
C THR A 469 -11.22 -9.12 -3.32
N VAL A 470 -10.19 -8.69 -4.06
CA VAL A 470 -8.88 -9.35 -4.09
C VAL A 470 -7.99 -9.02 -2.88
N VAL A 471 -8.30 -7.92 -2.18
CA VAL A 471 -7.54 -7.46 -1.00
C VAL A 471 -8.13 -8.18 0.22
N PRO A 472 -7.35 -8.93 1.01
CA PRO A 472 -7.91 -9.67 2.13
C PRO A 472 -8.59 -8.76 3.16
N PRO A 473 -9.74 -9.16 3.73
CA PRO A 473 -10.40 -8.52 4.87
C PRO A 473 -9.45 -7.94 5.92
N VAL A 474 -8.54 -8.76 6.45
CA VAL A 474 -7.59 -8.38 7.52
C VAL A 474 -6.62 -7.28 7.09
N LEU A 475 -6.36 -7.12 5.78
CA LEU A 475 -5.52 -6.04 5.25
C LEU A 475 -6.33 -4.74 5.08
N LEU A 476 -7.63 -4.85 4.74
CA LEU A 476 -8.55 -3.70 4.72
C LEU A 476 -8.83 -3.17 6.13
N ASP A 477 -9.03 -4.05 7.13
CA ASP A 477 -9.22 -3.66 8.54
C ASP A 477 -8.03 -2.87 9.12
N LEU A 478 -6.83 -3.06 8.56
CA LEU A 478 -5.60 -2.36 8.94
C LEU A 478 -5.32 -1.10 8.10
N CYS A 479 -6.14 -0.79 7.09
CA CYS A 479 -6.00 0.42 6.29
C CYS A 479 -6.51 1.64 7.07
N THR A 480 -5.58 2.54 7.43
CA THR A 480 -5.92 3.82 8.11
C THR A 480 -6.71 4.79 7.24
N VAL A 481 -6.66 4.62 5.91
CA VAL A 481 -7.39 5.43 4.92
C VAL A 481 -7.98 4.50 3.85
N ALA A 482 -9.24 4.73 3.48
CA ALA A 482 -9.82 4.19 2.25
C ALA A 482 -10.30 5.36 1.37
N ILE A 483 -9.91 5.35 0.10
CA ILE A 483 -10.28 6.36 -0.90
C ILE A 483 -11.08 5.65 -2.01
N LEU A 484 -12.39 5.85 -1.97
CA LEU A 484 -13.35 5.18 -2.83
C LEU A 484 -13.74 6.12 -3.98
N HIS A 485 -13.19 5.91 -5.16
CA HIS A 485 -13.68 6.52 -6.40
C HIS A 485 -14.93 5.79 -6.91
N ARG A 486 -15.52 6.28 -8.01
CA ARG A 486 -16.72 5.66 -8.61
C ARG A 486 -16.52 4.16 -8.85
N PHE A 487 -17.51 3.38 -8.41
CA PHE A 487 -17.76 2.01 -8.88
C PHE A 487 -19.25 1.67 -8.75
N SER A 488 -19.68 0.59 -9.40
CA SER A 488 -21.09 0.18 -9.51
C SER A 488 -21.40 -1.20 -8.95
N SER A 489 -20.41 -1.93 -8.43
CA SER A 489 -20.58 -3.28 -7.88
C SER A 489 -21.08 -3.24 -6.43
N PRO A 490 -22.26 -3.82 -6.11
CA PRO A 490 -22.75 -3.92 -4.73
C PRO A 490 -21.89 -4.85 -3.88
N SER A 491 -21.33 -5.93 -4.45
CA SER A 491 -20.48 -6.86 -3.69
C SER A 491 -19.16 -6.23 -3.27
N TRP A 492 -18.61 -5.31 -4.08
CA TRP A 492 -17.45 -4.50 -3.71
C TRP A 492 -17.77 -3.55 -2.56
N TRP A 493 -18.96 -2.95 -2.60
CA TRP A 493 -19.44 -2.10 -1.51
C TRP A 493 -19.66 -2.89 -0.22
N GLU A 494 -20.34 -4.03 -0.26
CA GLU A 494 -20.51 -4.90 0.90
C GLU A 494 -19.18 -5.36 1.50
N HIS A 495 -18.20 -5.68 0.64
CA HIS A 495 -16.86 -6.05 1.09
C HIS A 495 -16.18 -4.89 1.82
N LEU A 496 -16.19 -3.68 1.25
CA LEU A 496 -15.59 -2.50 1.87
C LEU A 496 -16.36 -2.06 3.14
N ALA A 497 -17.69 -2.01 3.11
CA ALA A 497 -18.53 -1.54 4.20
C ALA A 497 -18.45 -2.43 5.46
N LYS A 498 -18.12 -3.72 5.31
CA LYS A 498 -17.82 -4.62 6.45
C LYS A 498 -16.51 -4.28 7.15
N HIS A 499 -15.55 -3.66 6.46
CA HIS A 499 -14.18 -3.43 6.91
C HIS A 499 -13.83 -1.95 7.14
N VAL A 500 -14.75 -1.02 6.85
CA VAL A 500 -14.55 0.40 7.11
C VAL A 500 -15.47 0.91 8.21
N SER A 501 -14.88 1.55 9.22
CA SER A 501 -15.52 1.93 10.50
C SER A 501 -16.61 3.01 10.41
N ALA A 502 -17.07 3.38 9.21
CA ALA A 502 -18.01 4.47 9.02
C ALA A 502 -19.46 4.01 9.20
N ASP A 503 -20.24 4.79 9.95
CA ASP A 503 -21.62 4.47 10.36
C ASP A 503 -22.56 4.86 9.22
N ILE A 504 -22.53 4.05 8.17
CA ILE A 504 -23.14 4.36 6.89
C ILE A 504 -24.50 3.65 6.81
N SER A 505 -25.56 4.37 6.43
CA SER A 505 -26.72 3.75 5.78
C SER A 505 -26.22 3.18 4.45
N ALA A 506 -26.09 1.85 4.37
CA ALA A 506 -25.36 1.16 3.30
C ALA A 506 -25.85 1.57 1.90
N GLU A 507 -27.14 1.87 1.77
CA GLU A 507 -27.79 2.32 0.54
C GLU A 507 -27.37 3.74 0.14
N ASP A 508 -27.54 4.75 1.02
CA ASP A 508 -27.28 6.17 0.69
C ASP A 508 -25.86 6.47 0.21
N ALA A 509 -24.85 5.82 0.81
CA ALA A 509 -23.47 6.04 0.43
C ALA A 509 -23.07 5.23 -0.81
N PHE A 510 -23.62 4.03 -1.00
CA PHE A 510 -23.43 3.30 -2.25
C PHE A 510 -24.01 4.10 -3.42
N ASP A 511 -25.23 4.63 -3.27
CA ASP A 511 -25.87 5.52 -4.23
C ASP A 511 -25.02 6.75 -4.57
N ARG A 512 -24.24 7.27 -3.61
CA ARG A 512 -23.27 8.34 -3.82
C ARG A 512 -22.02 7.86 -4.55
N VAL A 513 -21.44 6.72 -4.16
CA VAL A 513 -20.27 6.12 -4.84
C VAL A 513 -20.56 5.90 -6.33
N VAL A 514 -21.74 5.38 -6.67
CA VAL A 514 -22.17 5.18 -8.06
C VAL A 514 -22.23 6.50 -8.84
N LYS A 515 -22.63 7.59 -8.18
CA LYS A 515 -22.86 8.92 -8.78
C LYS A 515 -21.61 9.83 -8.80
N LEU A 516 -20.47 9.39 -8.26
CA LEU A 516 -19.21 10.18 -8.24
C LEU A 516 -18.76 10.56 -9.66
N GLN A 517 -18.32 11.81 -9.85
CA GLN A 517 -17.65 12.23 -11.08
C GLN A 517 -16.18 11.75 -11.10
N THR A 518 -15.54 11.79 -12.27
CA THR A 518 -14.09 11.54 -12.38
C THR A 518 -13.30 12.52 -11.50
N GLY A 519 -12.41 11.98 -10.69
CA GLY A 519 -11.64 12.74 -9.70
C GLY A 519 -12.39 13.05 -8.41
N GLU A 520 -13.66 12.65 -8.26
CA GLU A 520 -14.38 12.67 -6.98
C GLU A 520 -14.26 11.31 -6.28
N ALA A 521 -14.17 11.36 -4.95
CA ALA A 521 -14.02 10.18 -4.11
C ALA A 521 -14.70 10.37 -2.75
N ILE A 522 -15.06 9.26 -2.11
CA ILE A 522 -15.35 9.20 -0.67
C ILE A 522 -14.07 8.81 0.06
N VAL A 523 -13.60 9.66 0.97
CA VAL A 523 -12.47 9.39 1.87
C VAL A 523 -13.01 8.97 3.24
N LEU A 524 -12.53 7.82 3.69
CA LEU A 524 -12.82 7.20 4.97
C LEU A 524 -11.49 7.07 5.72
N ALA A 525 -11.32 7.83 6.79
CA ALA A 525 -10.07 7.84 7.55
C ALA A 525 -10.41 8.07 9.03
N PRO A 526 -10.71 7.02 9.82
CA PRO A 526 -11.23 7.19 11.18
C PRO A 526 -10.32 8.03 12.09
N SER A 527 -9.01 7.87 11.96
CA SER A 527 -7.97 8.65 12.65
C SER A 527 -7.62 9.99 11.98
N GLY A 528 -8.29 10.35 10.88
CA GLY A 528 -8.15 11.67 10.27
C GLY A 528 -8.73 12.77 11.15
N LEU A 529 -8.24 13.99 11.03
CA LEU A 529 -8.61 15.12 11.90
C LEU A 529 -9.40 16.20 11.18
N GLY A 530 -10.48 16.64 11.81
CA GLY A 530 -11.35 17.70 11.34
C GLY A 530 -11.82 18.60 12.48
N VAL A 531 -12.42 19.73 12.11
CA VAL A 531 -13.16 20.58 13.05
C VAL A 531 -14.63 20.38 12.78
N PHE A 532 -15.36 19.90 13.78
CA PHE A 532 -16.75 19.48 13.67
C PHE A 532 -17.64 20.35 14.56
N PRO A 533 -18.84 20.75 14.12
CA PRO A 533 -19.83 21.29 15.06
C PRO A 533 -20.15 20.24 16.13
N ASP A 534 -20.38 20.71 17.36
CA ASP A 534 -20.88 19.86 18.44
C ASP A 534 -22.13 19.08 18.00
N ILE A 535 -22.24 17.81 18.42
CA ILE A 535 -23.47 17.05 18.27
C ILE A 535 -24.53 17.71 19.17
N PRO A 536 -25.73 18.05 18.66
CA PRO A 536 -26.78 18.61 19.50
C PRO A 536 -27.13 17.61 20.61
N ASP A 537 -26.85 17.99 21.85
CA ASP A 537 -27.21 17.21 23.03
C ASP A 537 -28.72 17.33 23.24
N ALA A 538 -29.47 16.25 22.95
CA ALA A 538 -30.93 16.24 23.00
C ALA A 538 -31.50 16.55 24.41
N ALA A 539 -30.67 16.50 25.45
CA ALA A 539 -31.03 16.89 26.81
C ALA A 539 -30.88 18.39 27.10
N ARG A 540 -30.28 19.19 26.21
CA ARG A 540 -30.01 20.63 26.43
C ARG A 540 -30.97 21.51 25.64
N THR A 541 -32.10 21.84 26.27
CA THR A 541 -33.08 22.82 25.79
C THR A 541 -32.57 24.26 25.90
N GLY A 542 -31.64 24.64 25.02
CA GLY A 542 -31.17 26.01 24.87
C GLY A 542 -30.46 26.23 23.53
N HIS A 543 -30.61 27.41 22.94
CA HIS A 543 -29.90 27.82 21.73
C HIS A 543 -28.41 28.06 22.01
N VAL A 544 -27.65 26.98 22.24
CA VAL A 544 -26.20 27.00 22.24
C VAL A 544 -25.73 26.98 20.79
N VAL A 545 -25.07 28.05 20.34
CA VAL A 545 -24.39 28.05 19.03
C VAL A 545 -23.36 26.91 19.04
N PRO A 546 -23.41 25.94 18.10
CA PRO A 546 -22.49 24.80 18.14
C PRO A 546 -21.05 25.27 18.01
N VAL A 547 -20.26 25.13 19.09
CA VAL A 547 -18.84 25.50 19.06
C VAL A 547 -18.10 24.43 18.24
N PRO A 548 -17.42 24.77 17.14
CA PRO A 548 -16.71 23.78 16.35
C PRO A 548 -15.49 23.28 17.14
N LYS A 549 -15.39 21.96 17.35
CA LYS A 549 -14.29 21.33 18.09
C LYS A 549 -13.41 20.51 17.15
N LEU A 550 -12.11 20.58 17.40
CA LEU A 550 -11.13 19.66 16.84
C LEU A 550 -11.44 18.23 17.31
N GLY A 551 -11.47 17.29 16.40
CA GLY A 551 -11.67 15.88 16.72
C GLY A 551 -11.34 14.96 15.55
N GLN A 552 -11.37 13.67 15.82
CA GLN A 552 -11.20 12.65 14.80
C GLN A 552 -12.46 12.55 13.92
N PHE A 553 -12.28 12.17 12.65
CA PHE A 553 -13.36 11.85 11.72
C PHE A 553 -14.24 10.74 12.31
N GLY A 554 -13.61 9.73 12.91
CA GLY A 554 -14.26 8.57 13.51
C GLY A 554 -15.09 7.84 12.47
N ARG A 555 -16.42 7.87 12.63
CA ARG A 555 -17.35 7.19 11.74
C ARG A 555 -17.84 8.04 10.55
N ARG A 556 -17.30 9.24 10.35
CA ARG A 556 -17.69 10.17 9.28
C ARG A 556 -17.01 9.84 7.96
N TYR A 557 -17.68 10.14 6.87
CA TYR A 557 -17.08 10.10 5.53
C TYR A 557 -17.00 11.49 4.90
N VAL A 558 -15.95 11.71 4.12
CA VAL A 558 -15.66 12.99 3.47
C VAL A 558 -15.77 12.82 1.96
N LEU A 559 -16.70 13.55 1.34
CA LEU A 559 -16.77 13.62 -0.11
C LEU A 559 -15.74 14.64 -0.59
N VAL A 560 -14.83 14.24 -1.48
CA VAL A 560 -13.72 15.07 -1.96
C VAL A 560 -13.69 15.13 -3.49
N LYS A 561 -13.12 16.22 -4.02
CA LYS A 561 -12.63 16.32 -5.39
C LYS A 561 -11.13 16.51 -5.37
N THR A 562 -10.40 15.60 -6.00
CA THR A 562 -8.94 15.60 -6.08
C THR A 562 -8.41 16.87 -6.77
N ARG A 563 -7.22 17.33 -6.37
CA ARG A 563 -6.58 18.46 -7.07
C ARG A 563 -6.06 18.04 -8.45
N ARG A 564 -5.71 19.02 -9.30
CA ARG A 564 -4.94 18.78 -10.52
C ARG A 564 -3.51 18.31 -10.16
N ARG A 565 -2.93 17.46 -11.00
CA ARG A 565 -1.50 17.08 -10.95
C ARG A 565 -0.63 18.30 -11.32
N ILE A 566 0.60 18.28 -10.84
CA ILE A 566 1.69 19.18 -11.28
C ILE A 566 2.67 18.45 -12.20
N THR A 567 2.68 17.12 -12.13
CA THR A 567 3.34 16.23 -13.07
C THR A 567 2.43 16.00 -14.29
N ARG A 568 2.97 15.47 -15.39
CA ARG A 568 2.16 15.06 -16.54
C ARG A 568 1.26 13.89 -16.15
N ASP A 569 0.11 13.76 -16.79
CA ASP A 569 -0.82 12.66 -16.53
C ASP A 569 -0.88 11.66 -17.69
N GLY A 570 -0.39 10.44 -17.45
CA GLY A 570 -0.46 9.33 -18.41
C GLY A 570 -1.75 8.53 -18.33
N GLY A 571 -2.59 8.78 -17.32
CA GLY A 571 -3.88 8.10 -17.11
C GLY A 571 -5.04 8.71 -17.89
N ALA A 572 -4.81 9.81 -18.62
CA ALA A 572 -5.83 10.49 -19.40
C ALA A 572 -6.42 9.57 -20.50
N SER A 573 -7.74 9.66 -20.69
CA SER A 573 -8.42 8.96 -21.78
C SER A 573 -7.92 9.48 -23.12
N ILE A 574 -7.48 8.57 -23.99
CA ILE A 574 -7.21 8.90 -25.40
C ILE A 574 -8.58 9.06 -26.08
N LEU A 575 -8.88 10.28 -26.50
CA LEU A 575 -10.10 10.60 -27.25
C LEU A 575 -9.83 10.41 -28.75
N VAL A 576 -10.90 10.21 -29.53
CA VAL A 576 -10.82 10.06 -31.00
C VAL A 576 -10.69 11.43 -31.70
N VAL A 577 -11.08 12.49 -30.99
CA VAL A 577 -10.92 13.89 -31.38
C VAL A 577 -10.07 14.53 -30.29
N ASP A 578 -8.98 15.19 -30.68
CA ASP A 578 -8.16 15.98 -29.76
C ASP A 578 -8.90 17.28 -29.38
N ASP A 579 -8.87 17.64 -28.09
CA ASP A 579 -9.47 18.87 -27.51
C ASP A 579 -8.59 20.13 -27.73
#